data_AF-A0A0C9T5S0-F1
#
_entry.id   AF-A0A0C9T5S0-F1
#
_cell.length_a   1.000
_cell.length_b   1.000
_cell.length_c   1.000
_cell.angle_alpha   90.00
_cell.angle_beta   90.00
_cell.angle_gamma   90.00
#
_symmetry.space_group_name_H-M   'P 1'
#
loop_
_entity.id
_entity.type
_entity.pdbx_description
1 polymer ?
#
loop_
_entity_poly.entity_id
_entity_poly.type
_entity_poly.pdbx_seq_one_letter_code
_entity_poly.pdbx_strand_id
1 'polypeptide(L)'
;AASFNCGGRAFTVCHTNSPNLSYGLCAVWAGDSYDPKKGGHLILFKLGLVVEFPPGATIFIPSSIVSHGNIPIQEGETWVSFTQ
;
A
#
# COMPACT_ATOMS: atom_id res chain seq x y z
N ALA A 1 -14.94 3.29 3.09
CA ALA A 1 -15.25 1.90 2.68
C ALA A 1 -14.04 1.05 3.02
N ALA A 2 -14.17 -0.26 3.25
CA ALA A 2 -13.03 -1.12 3.55
C ALA A 2 -12.74 -2.06 2.38
N SER A 3 -11.47 -2.42 2.17
CA SER A 3 -11.05 -3.35 1.12
C SER A 3 -9.95 -4.27 1.62
N PHE A 4 -9.96 -5.51 1.12
CA PHE A 4 -9.00 -6.56 1.45
C PHE A 4 -8.36 -7.07 0.15
N ASN A 5 -7.03 -7.04 0.10
CA ASN A 5 -6.26 -7.62 -0.99
C ASN A 5 -5.66 -8.94 -0.51
N CYS A 6 -6.33 -10.07 -0.79
CA CYS A 6 -5.96 -11.39 -0.26
C CYS A 6 -5.33 -12.33 -1.30
N GLY A 7 -4.89 -11.82 -2.45
CA GLY A 7 -4.33 -12.63 -3.54
C GLY A 7 -2.92 -13.16 -3.31
N GLY A 8 -2.32 -12.94 -2.13
CA GLY A 8 -0.97 -13.39 -1.76
C GLY A 8 0.18 -12.68 -2.49
N ARG A 9 -0.06 -11.99 -3.61
CA ARG A 9 0.95 -11.20 -4.34
C ARG A 9 0.34 -9.93 -4.92
N ALA A 10 -0.57 -9.32 -4.17
CA ALA A 10 -1.31 -8.15 -4.64
C ALA A 10 -0.39 -6.92 -4.76
N PHE A 11 -0.43 -6.26 -5.91
CA PHE A 11 0.23 -4.98 -6.13
C PHE A 11 -0.65 -4.04 -6.92
N THR A 12 -0.37 -2.75 -6.79
CA THR A 12 -1.16 -1.68 -7.40
C THR A 12 -0.26 -0.75 -8.21
N VAL A 13 -0.74 -0.35 -9.38
CA VAL A 13 -0.13 0.73 -10.15
C VAL A 13 -0.49 2.09 -9.54
N CYS A 14 0.20 3.16 -9.97
CA CYS A 14 -0.08 4.53 -9.53
C CYS A 14 -1.57 4.88 -9.68
N HIS A 15 -2.24 5.19 -8.57
CA HIS A 15 -3.64 5.59 -8.55
C HIS A 15 -3.93 6.56 -7.39
N THR A 16 -5.13 7.14 -7.40
CA THR A 16 -5.73 7.83 -6.26
C THR A 16 -7.07 7.19 -5.94
N ASN A 17 -7.47 7.21 -4.68
CA ASN A 17 -8.82 6.81 -4.28
C ASN A 17 -9.74 8.03 -4.35
N SER A 18 -10.01 8.51 -5.56
CA SER A 18 -10.81 9.72 -5.82
C SER A 18 -12.20 9.75 -5.15
N PRO A 19 -12.86 8.61 -4.85
CA PRO A 19 -14.11 8.60 -4.08
C PRO A 19 -13.96 8.90 -2.57
N ASN A 20 -12.75 8.89 -2.03
CA ASN A 20 -12.51 9.18 -0.60
C ASN A 20 -12.53 10.69 -0.32
N LEU A 21 -12.77 11.07 0.94
CA LEU A 21 -12.72 12.47 1.37
C LEU A 21 -11.34 13.06 1.11
N SER A 22 -11.26 14.26 0.52
CA SER A 22 -10.01 14.93 0.14
C SER A 22 -9.09 15.23 1.33
N TYR A 23 -9.68 15.50 2.49
CA TYR A 23 -8.99 15.78 3.76
C TYR A 23 -8.99 14.58 4.71
N GLY A 24 -9.57 13.44 4.30
CA GLY A 24 -9.61 12.23 5.10
C GLY A 24 -8.28 11.47 5.04
N LEU A 25 -7.98 10.73 6.10
CA LEU A 25 -6.87 9.78 6.13
C LEU A 25 -7.42 8.37 5.91
N CYS A 26 -6.80 7.65 4.99
CA CYS A 26 -7.02 6.22 4.81
C CYS A 26 -5.94 5.43 5.53
N ALA A 27 -6.37 4.39 6.24
CA ALA A 27 -5.46 3.43 6.84
C ALA A 27 -5.10 2.40 5.78
N VAL A 28 -3.81 2.13 5.60
CA VAL A 28 -3.29 1.02 4.81
C VAL A 28 -2.49 0.15 5.74
N TRP A 29 -2.84 -1.13 5.84
CA TRP A 29 -2.11 -2.14 6.61
C TRP A 29 -1.56 -3.20 5.65
N ALA A 30 -0.30 -3.59 5.83
CA ALA A 30 0.31 -4.70 5.13
C ALA A 30 0.55 -5.88 6.08
N GLY A 31 0.35 -7.09 5.60
CA GLY A 31 0.59 -8.31 6.35
C GLY A 31 1.21 -9.41 5.51
N ASP A 32 1.31 -10.58 6.12
CA ASP A 32 1.94 -11.79 5.57
C ASP A 32 3.48 -11.77 5.64
N SER A 33 4.19 -12.51 4.77
CA SER A 33 5.63 -12.77 4.89
C SER A 33 6.41 -12.37 3.63
N TYR A 34 7.16 -11.27 3.72
CA TYR A 34 8.06 -10.76 2.68
C TYR A 34 9.21 -9.94 3.28
N ASP A 35 10.30 -9.75 2.53
CA ASP A 35 11.41 -8.86 2.88
C ASP A 35 11.12 -7.41 2.42
N PRO A 36 10.80 -6.48 3.33
CA PRO A 36 10.42 -5.11 2.97
C PRO A 36 11.59 -4.29 2.41
N LYS A 37 12.83 -4.80 2.46
CA LYS A 37 13.99 -4.15 1.83
C LYS A 37 14.15 -4.51 0.36
N LYS A 38 13.43 -5.54 -0.10
CA LYS A 38 13.57 -6.09 -1.46
C LYS A 38 12.27 -6.02 -2.28
N GLY A 39 11.13 -5.84 -1.63
CA GLY A 39 9.82 -5.80 -2.29
C GLY A 39 8.77 -5.13 -1.43
N GLY A 40 7.55 -4.97 -1.95
CA GLY A 40 6.40 -4.49 -1.17
C GLY A 40 6.43 -3.02 -0.76
N HIS A 41 7.43 -2.24 -1.19
CA HIS A 41 7.52 -0.80 -0.91
C HIS A 41 6.24 -0.05 -1.33
N LEU A 42 5.84 0.90 -0.51
CA LEU A 42 4.80 1.87 -0.84
C LEU A 42 5.43 3.07 -1.54
N ILE A 43 4.88 3.45 -2.69
CA ILE A 43 5.32 4.63 -3.45
C ILE A 43 4.28 5.72 -3.26
N LEU A 44 4.72 6.91 -2.85
CA LEU A 44 3.91 8.13 -2.78
C LEU A 44 4.39 9.09 -3.86
N PHE A 45 3.85 8.92 -5.07
CA PHE A 45 4.40 9.50 -6.31
C PHE A 45 4.49 11.04 -6.26
N LYS A 46 3.41 11.72 -5.85
CA LYS A 46 3.40 13.19 -5.73
C LYS A 46 4.37 13.73 -4.68
N LEU A 47 4.75 12.90 -3.70
CA LEU A 47 5.69 13.28 -2.64
C LEU A 47 7.13 12.92 -3.00
N GLY A 48 7.36 12.17 -4.08
CA GLY A 48 8.70 11.69 -4.45
C GLY A 48 9.27 10.71 -3.42
N LEU A 49 8.42 9.99 -2.68
CA LEU A 49 8.83 9.08 -1.61
C LEU A 49 8.62 7.61 -2.00
N VAL A 50 9.61 6.80 -1.62
CA VAL A 50 9.54 5.35 -1.59
C VAL A 50 9.74 4.93 -0.13
N VAL A 51 8.79 4.19 0.40
CA VAL A 51 8.74 3.82 1.82
C VAL A 51 8.87 2.30 1.90
N GLU A 52 9.90 1.81 2.58
CA GLU A 52 9.92 0.42 3.07
C GLU A 52 8.67 0.23 3.93
N PHE A 53 7.80 -0.69 3.54
CA PHE A 53 6.55 -0.91 4.23
C PHE A 53 6.58 -2.33 4.80
N PRO A 54 6.92 -2.51 6.09
CA PRO A 54 7.12 -3.84 6.69
C PRO A 54 5.81 -4.62 6.90
N PRO A 55 5.88 -5.96 6.91
CA PRO A 55 4.73 -6.76 7.34
C PRO A 55 4.31 -6.40 8.76
N GLY A 56 3.01 -6.21 8.97
CA GLY A 56 2.43 -5.75 10.23
C GLY A 56 2.34 -4.23 10.37
N ALA A 57 2.93 -3.45 9.46
CA ALA A 57 2.89 -1.99 9.54
C ALA A 57 1.55 -1.40 9.07
N THR A 58 1.22 -0.23 9.61
CA THR A 58 0.10 0.60 9.17
C THR A 58 0.59 2.01 8.86
N ILE A 59 0.10 2.58 7.77
CA ILE A 59 0.31 3.98 7.41
C ILE A 59 -1.03 4.67 7.19
N PHE A 60 -1.09 5.95 7.53
CA PHE A 60 -2.23 6.82 7.24
C PHE A 60 -1.85 7.78 6.13
N ILE A 61 -2.60 7.76 5.02
CA ILE A 61 -2.35 8.63 3.87
C ILE A 61 -3.63 9.35 3.40
N PRO A 62 -3.53 10.59 2.90
CA PRO A 62 -4.65 11.25 2.23
C PRO A 62 -4.79 10.70 0.79
N SER A 63 -5.33 9.47 0.70
CA SER A 63 -5.35 8.61 -0.50
C SER A 63 -6.10 9.19 -1.71
N SER A 64 -6.99 10.15 -1.47
CA SER A 64 -7.76 10.87 -2.48
C SER A 64 -6.94 11.93 -3.22
N ILE A 65 -5.88 12.47 -2.60
CA ILE A 65 -5.08 13.57 -3.17
C ILE A 65 -3.62 13.19 -3.44
N VAL A 66 -3.07 12.22 -2.69
CA VAL A 66 -1.72 11.68 -2.88
C VAL A 66 -1.81 10.41 -3.73
N SER A 67 -1.26 10.47 -4.94
CA SER A 67 -1.16 9.29 -5.79
C SER A 67 -0.16 8.30 -5.21
N HIS A 68 -0.57 7.04 -5.16
CA HIS A 68 0.18 5.99 -4.51
C HIS A 68 0.03 4.63 -5.21
N GLY A 69 0.85 3.68 -4.81
CA GLY A 69 0.84 2.30 -5.26
C GLY A 69 1.90 1.49 -4.51
N ASN A 70 2.00 0.19 -4.78
CA ASN A 70 3.03 -0.65 -4.16
C ASN A 70 3.72 -1.53 -5.20
N ILE A 71 5.00 -1.82 -4.96
CA ILE A 71 5.76 -2.68 -5.87
C ILE A 71 5.51 -4.17 -5.55
N PRO A 72 5.72 -5.07 -6.53
CA PRO A 72 5.68 -6.50 -6.29
C PRO A 72 6.68 -6.94 -5.20
N ILE A 73 6.34 -8.03 -4.52
CA ILE A 73 7.24 -8.81 -3.66
C ILE A 73 8.03 -9.81 -4.51
N GLN A 74 9.04 -10.47 -3.93
CA GLN A 74 9.83 -11.48 -4.61
C GLN A 74 9.04 -12.79 -4.81
N GLU A 75 9.55 -13.65 -5.68
CA GLU A 75 9.02 -14.99 -5.85
C GLU A 75 9.14 -15.81 -4.56
N GLY A 76 8.07 -16.54 -4.20
CA GLY A 76 8.00 -17.31 -2.96
C GLY A 76 7.60 -16.50 -1.72
N GLU A 77 7.52 -15.18 -1.81
CA GLU A 77 6.99 -14.32 -0.75
C GLU A 77 5.47 -14.17 -0.86
N THR A 78 4.85 -13.71 0.23
CA THR A 78 3.41 -13.48 0.30
C THR A 78 3.08 -12.09 0.84
N TRP A 79 2.02 -11.48 0.31
CA TRP A 79 1.51 -10.16 0.69
C TRP A 79 -0.01 -10.17 0.72
N VAL A 80 -0.55 -9.66 1.83
CA VAL A 80 -1.95 -9.23 1.93
C VAL A 80 -2.03 -7.81 2.47
N SER A 81 -3.13 -7.12 2.19
CA SER A 81 -3.35 -5.79 2.77
C SER A 81 -4.81 -5.52 3.09
N PHE A 82 -5.03 -4.65 4.06
CA PHE A 82 -6.32 -4.07 4.41
C PHE A 82 -6.26 -2.56 4.23
N THR A 83 -7.33 -1.97 3.68
CA THR A 83 -7.46 -0.52 3.53
C THR A 83 -8.80 -0.01 4.02
N GLN A 84 -8.84 1.15 4.68
CA GLN A 84 -10.08 1.81 5.16
C GLN A 84 -10.06 3.31 4.89
#